data_AF-A0A938SWI3-F1
#
_entry.id   AF-A0A938SWI3-F1
#
_cell.length_a   1.000
_cell.length_b   1.000
_cell.length_c   1.000
_cell.angle_alpha   90.00
_cell.angle_beta   90.00
_cell.angle_gamma   90.00
#
_symmetry.space_group_name_H-M   'P 1'
#
loop_
_entity.id
_entity.type
_entity.pdbx_description
1 polymer ?
#
loop_
_entity_poly.entity_id
_entity_poly.type
_entity_poly.pdbx_seq_one_letter_code
_entity_poly.pdbx_strand_id
1 'polypeptide(L)' 'MSAPAPPARIALAGASGLTGAALGAALAAAGVPVRRFVRRSAAGPAEIAWDP' A
#
# COMPACT_ATOMS: atom_id res chain seq x y z
N MET A 1 25.63 -3.93 -19.13
CA MET A 1 24.30 -4.50 -18.80
C MET A 1 23.81 -3.83 -17.52
N SER A 2 22.62 -3.25 -17.51
CA SER A 2 22.05 -2.67 -16.28
C SER A 2 21.53 -3.81 -15.38
N ALA A 3 21.69 -3.69 -14.07
CA ALA A 3 21.10 -4.63 -13.12
C ALA A 3 19.56 -4.55 -13.19
N PRO A 4 18.84 -5.66 -12.91
CA PRO A 4 17.39 -5.64 -12.85
C PRO A 4 16.92 -4.68 -11.75
N ALA A 5 15.86 -3.92 -12.02
CA ALA A 5 15.25 -3.07 -11.02
C ALA A 5 14.70 -3.92 -9.86
N PRO A 6 14.80 -3.44 -8.61
CA PRO A 6 14.23 -4.13 -7.47
C PRO A 6 12.71 -4.32 -7.64
N PRO A 7 12.11 -5.33 -6.98
CA PRO A 7 10.68 -5.56 -7.05
C PRO A 7 9.89 -4.31 -6.65
N ALA A 8 8.91 -3.94 -7.48
CA ALA A 8 8.10 -2.76 -7.27
C ALA A 8 7.25 -2.88 -5.99
N ARG A 9 7.18 -1.78 -5.24
CA ARG A 9 6.33 -1.63 -4.05
C ARG A 9 5.43 -0.42 -4.23
N ILE A 10 4.15 -0.57 -3.93
CA ILE A 10 3.15 0.48 -4.10
C ILE A 10 2.89 1.17 -2.76
N ALA A 11 2.98 2.50 -2.76
CA ALA A 11 2.47 3.34 -1.68
C ALA A 11 1.06 3.81 -2.05
N LEU A 12 0.09 3.54 -1.19
CA LEU A 12 -1.32 3.85 -1.45
C LEU A 12 -1.83 4.90 -0.45
N ALA A 13 -2.05 6.12 -0.94
CA ALA A 13 -2.81 7.14 -0.24
C ALA A 13 -4.33 6.94 -0.45
N GLY A 14 -5.16 7.49 0.43
CA GLY A 14 -6.62 7.31 0.36
C GLY A 14 -7.08 5.87 0.58
N ALA A 15 -6.24 5.03 1.22
CA ALA A 15 -6.45 3.60 1.35
C ALA A 15 -7.69 3.20 2.19
N SER A 16 -8.27 4.15 2.92
CA SER A 16 -9.49 3.94 3.73
C SER A 16 -10.79 4.20 2.96
N GLY A 17 -10.74 4.81 1.77
CA GLY A 17 -11.92 5.07 0.95
C GLY A 17 -12.35 3.85 0.11
N LEU A 18 -13.52 3.91 -0.53
CA LEU A 18 -14.07 2.82 -1.35
C LEU A 18 -13.08 2.28 -2.38
N THR A 19 -12.53 3.15 -3.23
CA THR A 19 -11.57 2.78 -4.27
C THR A 19 -10.26 2.29 -3.66
N GLY A 20 -9.75 2.96 -2.63
CA GLY A 20 -8.48 2.60 -1.99
C GLY A 20 -8.55 1.23 -1.29
N ALA A 21 -9.67 0.92 -0.64
CA ALA A 21 -9.89 -0.37 0.00
C ALA A 21 -9.99 -1.50 -1.02
N ALA A 22 -10.78 -1.32 -2.08
CA ALA A 22 -10.91 -2.32 -3.16
C ALA A 22 -9.59 -2.54 -3.90
N LEU A 23 -8.88 -1.47 -4.25
CA LEU A 23 -7.58 -1.55 -4.91
C LEU A 23 -6.52 -2.22 -4.02
N GLY A 24 -6.48 -1.86 -2.74
CA GLY A 24 -5.56 -2.47 -1.79
C GLY A 24 -5.78 -3.98 -1.63
N ALA A 25 -7.05 -4.42 -1.59
CA ALA A 25 -7.39 -5.83 -1.54
C ALA A 25 -6.99 -6.58 -2.82
N ALA A 26 -7.26 -6.01 -3.99
CA ALA A 26 -6.87 -6.60 -5.27
C ALA A 26 -5.35 -6.73 -5.42
N LEU A 27 -4.59 -5.71 -5.03
CA LEU A 27 -3.12 -5.73 -5.05
C LEU A 27 -2.56 -6.78 -4.09
N ALA A 28 -3.11 -6.90 -2.88
CA ALA A 28 -2.71 -7.92 -1.93
C ALA A 28 -3.00 -9.34 -2.44
N ALA A 29 -4.17 -9.56 -3.05
CA ALA A 29 -4.53 -10.84 -3.66
C ALA A 29 -3.58 -11.23 -4.82
N ALA A 30 -3.07 -10.23 -5.55
CA ALA A 30 -2.06 -10.42 -6.59
C ALA A 30 -0.63 -10.58 -6.05
N GLY A 31 -0.43 -10.59 -4.72
CA GLY A 31 0.89 -10.68 -4.10
C GLY A 31 1.76 -9.43 -4.26
N VAL A 32 1.16 -8.30 -4.67
CA VAL A 32 1.89 -7.05 -4.89
C VAL A 32 2.12 -6.37 -3.53
N PRO A 33 3.39 -6.05 -3.17
CA PRO A 33 3.68 -5.37 -1.91
C PRO A 33 3.06 -3.97 -1.87
N VAL A 34 2.12 -3.76 -0.95
CA VAL A 34 1.42 -2.49 -0.73
C VAL A 34 1.69 -1.96 0.68
N ARG A 35 1.99 -0.66 0.78
CA ARG A 35 1.96 0.11 2.04
C ARG A 35 0.83 1.13 1.97
N ARG A 36 -0.11 1.05 2.93
CA ARG A 36 -1.32 1.88 2.97
C ARG A 36 -1.13 3.04 3.94
N PHE A 37 -1.26 4.27 3.47
CA PHE A 37 -1.29 5.44 4.34
C PHE A 37 -2.69 5.62 4.93
N VAL A 38 -2.75 5.74 6.26
CA VAL A 38 -3.98 5.91 7.02
C VAL A 38 -3.85 7.10 7.97
N ARG A 39 -4.95 7.82 8.21
CA ARG A 39 -4.97 8.98 9.15
C ARG A 39 -5.13 8.57 10.62
N ARG A 40 -5.59 7.33 10.86
CA ARG A 40 -5.68 6.73 12.19
C ARG A 40 -4.38 6.01 12.56
N SER A 41 -4.27 5.55 13.80
CA SER A 41 -3.23 4.60 14.20
C SER A 41 -3.22 3.39 13.27
N ALA A 42 -2.03 2.98 12.85
CA ALA A 42 -1.83 1.79 12.04
C ALA A 42 -2.29 0.55 12.80
N ALA A 43 -3.13 -0.26 12.17
CA ALA A 43 -3.68 -1.50 12.74
C ALA A 43 -2.86 -2.74 12.36
N GLY A 44 -1.80 -2.58 11.57
CA GLY A 44 -0.95 -3.70 11.15
C GLY A 44 0.26 -3.25 10.32
N PRO A 45 1.16 -4.19 9.98
CA PRO A 45 2.46 -3.88 9.37
C PRO A 45 2.37 -3.34 7.94
N ALA A 46 1.25 -3.59 7.25
CA ALA A 46 0.98 -3.03 5.93
C ALA A 46 0.51 -1.57 5.96
N GLU A 47 0.17 -1.04 7.14
CA GLU A 47 -0.30 0.32 7.32
C GLU A 47 0.83 1.24 7.79
N ILE A 48 0.74 2.50 7.39
CA ILE A 48 1.58 3.59 7.87
C ILE A 48 0.62 4.68 8.31
N ALA A 49 0.63 5.00 9.61
CA ALA A 49 -0.05 6.19 10.11
C ALA A 49 0.68 7.41 9.55
N TRP A 50 -0.06 8.31 8.91
CA TRP A 50 0.49 9.51 8.29
C TRP A 50 -0.46 10.68 8.49
N ASP A 51 0.07 11.77 9.04
CA ASP A 51 -0.57 13.07 9.11
C ASP A 51 0.34 14.06 8.36
N PRO A 52 -0.02 14.47 7.12
CA PRO A 52 0.82 15.30 6.25
C PRO A 52 1.15 16.67 6.82
#